data_AF-A0A3D0WR45-F1
#
_entry.id   AF-A0A3D0WR45-F1
#
_cell.length_a   1.000
_cell.length_b   1.000
_cell.length_c   1.000
_cell.angle_alpha   90.00
_cell.angle_beta   90.00
_cell.angle_gamma   90.00
#
_symmetry.space_group_name_H-M   'P 1'
#
loop_
_entity.id
_entity.type
_entity.pdbx_description
1 polymer ?
#
loop_
_entity_poly.entity_id
_entity_poly.type
_entity_poly.pdbx_seq_one_letter_code
_entity_poly.pdbx_strand_id
1 'polypeptide(L)'
;MFVVNQFNNLTKIIKLYKVMNNLTAVNKNIKNIILFFSFLCLNLLLANPSYGQNVKEKNITFYVKNGQLVDVLNKISRQTSFKFFYDQSTLRKVPPVTIDLKDAGIQELLDVITEQTKLYFYRTDNTISISRTPPVIQKAITGNQSQQEKVVTGKITDEAGDPVIGANIIEKDVVRNGTDTDIDGNFSLKVKSN
;
A
#
# COMPACT_ATOMS: atom_id res chain seq x y z
N MET A 1 34.63 -10.12 -8.32
CA MET A 1 33.90 -8.86 -8.03
C MET A 1 33.93 -8.46 -6.55
N PHE A 2 33.77 -9.39 -5.60
CA PHE A 2 33.80 -9.11 -4.15
C PHE A 2 35.12 -8.50 -3.60
N VAL A 3 36.27 -8.95 -4.10
CA VAL A 3 37.59 -8.49 -3.61
C VAL A 3 37.87 -7.02 -3.95
N VAL A 4 37.44 -6.57 -5.14
CA VAL A 4 37.60 -5.16 -5.57
C VAL A 4 36.77 -4.21 -4.70
N ASN A 5 35.59 -4.66 -4.25
CA ASN A 5 34.72 -3.86 -3.40
C ASN A 5 35.30 -3.66 -1.98
N GLN A 6 35.97 -4.68 -1.44
CA GLN A 6 36.69 -4.58 -0.15
C GLN A 6 37.87 -3.59 -0.21
N PHE A 7 38.65 -3.60 -1.28
CA PHE A 7 39.76 -2.65 -1.48
C PHE A 7 39.29 -1.20 -1.63
N ASN A 8 38.17 -0.97 -2.31
CA ASN A 8 37.56 0.35 -2.41
C ASN A 8 37.06 0.86 -1.06
N ASN A 9 36.49 -0.02 -0.22
CA ASN A 9 36.07 0.33 1.13
C ASN A 9 37.26 0.68 2.03
N LEU A 10 38.35 -0.09 1.95
CA LEU A 10 39.57 0.17 2.72
C LEU A 10 40.18 1.55 2.35
N THR A 11 40.19 1.87 1.06
CA THR A 11 40.72 3.15 0.57
C THR A 11 39.85 4.34 1.02
N LYS A 12 38.52 4.17 1.09
CA LYS A 12 37.60 5.15 1.67
C LYS A 12 37.84 5.36 3.17
N ILE A 13 38.06 4.28 3.93
CA ILE A 13 38.35 4.34 5.37
C ILE A 13 39.66 5.09 5.64
N ILE A 14 40.72 4.83 4.86
CA ILE A 14 42.00 5.53 5.01
C ILE A 14 41.87 7.03 4.70
N LYS A 15 41.08 7.40 3.66
CA LYS A 15 40.79 8.81 3.37
C LYS A 15 40.01 9.48 4.50
N LEU A 16 39.01 8.80 5.07
CA LEU A 16 38.26 9.28 6.23
C LEU A 16 39.17 9.53 7.43
N TYR A 17 40.07 8.58 7.74
CA TYR A 17 41.02 8.74 8.84
C TYR A 17 41.95 9.95 8.66
N LYS A 18 42.42 10.19 7.43
CA LYS A 18 43.27 11.34 7.11
C LYS A 18 42.53 12.68 7.23
N VAL A 19 41.26 12.74 6.83
CA VAL A 19 40.39 13.90 7.04
C VAL A 19 40.15 14.13 8.54
N MET A 20 39.92 13.08 9.31
CA MET A 20 39.77 13.16 10.77
C MET A 20 41.04 13.66 11.47
N ASN A 21 42.22 13.31 10.98
CA ASN A 21 43.49 13.77 11.56
C ASN A 21 43.79 15.25 11.21
N ASN A 22 43.28 15.77 10.09
CA ASN A 22 43.42 17.18 9.72
C ASN A 22 42.50 18.12 10.55
N LEU A 23 41.55 17.56 11.30
CA LEU A 23 40.71 18.27 12.26
C LEU A 23 41.40 18.51 13.62
N THR A 24 42.69 18.18 13.74
CA THR A 24 43.49 18.39 14.98
C THR A 24 43.81 19.86 15.28
N ALA A 25 43.56 20.79 14.33
CA ALA A 25 43.65 22.24 14.54
C ALA A 25 42.38 22.87 15.14
N VAL A 26 41.38 22.05 15.49
CA VAL A 26 40.05 22.50 15.91
C VAL A 26 39.92 22.39 17.44
N ASN A 27 39.28 23.38 18.07
CA ASN A 27 39.05 23.44 19.52
C ASN A 27 38.49 22.10 20.05
N LYS A 28 39.00 21.63 21.21
CA LYS A 28 38.60 20.37 21.86
C LYS A 28 37.08 20.19 21.97
N ASN A 29 36.34 21.27 22.19
CA ASN A 29 34.87 21.24 22.27
C ASN A 29 34.22 20.97 20.91
N ILE A 30 34.76 21.55 19.83
CA ILE A 30 34.27 21.36 18.46
C ILE A 30 34.64 19.95 17.97
N LYS A 31 35.82 19.42 18.33
CA LYS A 31 36.21 18.03 18.03
C LYS A 31 35.24 17.02 18.65
N ASN A 32 34.80 17.24 19.88
CA ASN A 32 33.82 16.39 20.55
C ASN A 32 32.45 16.45 19.88
N ILE A 33 32.02 17.63 19.42
CA ILE A 33 30.77 17.80 18.66
C ILE A 33 30.85 17.04 17.32
N ILE A 34 31.97 17.17 16.60
CA ILE A 34 32.17 16.46 15.32
C ILE A 34 32.20 14.94 15.54
N LEU A 35 32.86 14.46 16.59
CA LEU A 35 32.90 13.03 16.93
C LEU A 35 31.51 12.50 17.31
N PHE A 36 30.74 13.25 18.07
CA PHE A 36 29.36 12.89 18.43
C PHE A 36 28.46 12.83 17.20
N PHE A 37 28.54 13.82 16.31
CA PHE A 37 27.74 13.85 15.07
C PHE A 37 28.16 12.74 14.09
N SER A 38 29.46 12.44 14.00
CA SER A 38 29.99 11.33 13.22
C SER A 38 29.50 9.98 13.74
N PHE A 39 29.49 9.79 15.06
CA PHE A 39 28.95 8.59 15.70
C PHE A 39 27.43 8.46 15.47
N LEU A 40 26.67 9.55 15.57
CA LEU A 40 25.23 9.56 15.27
C LEU A 40 24.96 9.16 13.81
N CYS A 41 25.71 9.72 12.86
CA CYS A 41 25.62 9.36 11.45
C CYS A 41 25.96 7.88 11.21
N LEU A 42 26.96 7.33 11.91
CA LEU A 42 27.35 5.92 11.75
C LEU A 42 26.25 4.95 12.23
N ASN A 43 25.47 5.32 13.25
CA ASN A 43 24.32 4.53 13.70
C ASN A 43 23.19 4.50 12.67
N LEU A 44 22.98 5.58 11.90
CA LEU A 44 22.01 5.60 10.80
C LEU A 44 22.38 4.65 9.66
N LEU A 45 23.68 4.41 9.41
CA LEU A 45 24.13 3.45 8.39
C LEU A 45 23.96 1.98 8.82
N LEU A 46 23.87 1.72 10.12
CA LEU A 46 23.62 0.39 10.70
C LEU A 46 22.12 0.13 10.97
N ALA A 47 21.26 1.10 10.69
CA ALA A 47 19.82 0.87 10.72
C ALA A 47 19.47 -0.17 9.65
N ASN A 48 19.09 -1.36 10.11
CA ASN A 48 18.57 -2.40 9.22
C ASN A 48 17.39 -1.84 8.41
N PRO A 49 17.24 -2.23 7.14
CA PRO A 49 16.08 -1.83 6.37
C PRO A 49 14.83 -2.21 7.16
N SER A 50 13.94 -1.25 7.38
CA SER A 50 12.60 -1.52 7.89
C SER A 50 11.92 -2.54 6.96
N TYR A 51 11.07 -3.40 7.52
CA TYR A 51 10.27 -4.42 6.84
C TYR A 51 9.24 -3.86 5.82
N GLY A 52 9.60 -2.81 5.08
CA GLY A 52 8.80 -2.16 4.03
C GLY A 52 9.56 -1.91 2.74
N GLN A 53 10.87 -2.22 2.66
CA GLN A 53 11.55 -2.25 1.36
C GLN A 53 11.27 -3.60 0.71
N ASN A 54 10.36 -3.60 -0.27
CA ASN A 54 10.00 -4.72 -1.14
C ASN A 54 11.19 -5.67 -1.34
N VAL A 55 11.19 -6.77 -0.58
CA VAL A 55 12.14 -7.87 -0.78
C VAL A 55 11.94 -8.27 -2.24
N LYS A 56 12.98 -8.11 -3.07
CA LYS A 56 12.93 -8.58 -4.45
C LYS A 56 12.62 -10.08 -4.41
N GLU A 57 11.36 -10.40 -4.62
CA GLU A 57 10.90 -11.76 -4.65
C GLU A 57 11.61 -12.49 -5.77
N LYS A 58 12.11 -13.67 -5.44
CA LYS A 58 12.82 -14.49 -6.41
C LYS A 58 11.83 -14.86 -7.50
N ASN A 59 12.17 -14.51 -8.73
CA ASN A 59 11.38 -14.88 -9.90
C ASN A 59 11.22 -16.40 -9.98
N ILE A 60 10.02 -16.83 -10.35
CA ILE A 60 9.57 -18.21 -10.40
C ILE A 60 9.47 -18.61 -11.87
N THR A 61 10.10 -19.73 -12.22
CA THR A 61 9.85 -20.42 -13.49
C THR A 61 9.09 -21.69 -13.18
N PHE A 62 7.87 -21.81 -13.68
CA PHE A 62 6.94 -22.89 -13.35
C PHE A 62 6.17 -23.34 -14.58
N TYR A 63 6.26 -24.64 -14.88
CA TYR A 63 5.54 -25.27 -15.99
C TYR A 63 4.75 -26.47 -15.48
N VAL A 64 3.44 -26.44 -15.64
CA VAL A 64 2.53 -27.55 -15.39
C VAL A 64 1.39 -27.51 -16.40
N LYS A 65 1.11 -28.65 -17.04
CA LYS A 65 -0.04 -28.82 -17.93
C LYS A 65 -1.08 -29.72 -17.27
N ASN A 66 -2.32 -29.26 -17.19
CA ASN A 66 -3.45 -30.03 -16.65
C ASN A 66 -3.20 -30.64 -15.25
N GLY A 67 -2.59 -29.86 -14.35
CA GLY A 67 -2.24 -30.33 -13.00
C GLY A 67 -3.37 -30.12 -12.00
N GLN A 68 -3.47 -31.00 -11.01
CA GLN A 68 -4.35 -30.74 -9.86
C GLN A 68 -3.82 -29.54 -9.06
N LEU A 69 -4.72 -28.64 -8.68
CA LEU A 69 -4.34 -27.41 -7.98
C LEU A 69 -3.57 -27.69 -6.69
N VAL A 70 -3.97 -28.72 -5.93
CA VAL A 70 -3.26 -29.11 -4.68
C VAL A 70 -1.80 -29.46 -4.95
N ASP A 71 -1.53 -30.23 -6.01
CA ASP A 71 -0.16 -30.61 -6.38
C ASP A 71 0.66 -29.41 -6.86
N VAL A 72 0.01 -28.51 -7.60
CA VAL A 72 0.62 -27.26 -8.07
C VAL A 72 1.02 -26.38 -6.88
N LEU A 73 0.10 -26.14 -5.94
CA LEU A 73 0.37 -25.36 -4.72
C LEU A 73 1.48 -25.99 -3.88
N ASN A 74 1.48 -27.32 -3.73
CA ASN A 74 2.54 -28.04 -3.03
C ASN A 74 3.91 -27.89 -3.70
N LYS A 75 3.98 -27.95 -5.03
CA LYS A 75 5.21 -27.73 -5.78
C LYS A 75 5.72 -26.29 -5.61
N ILE A 76 4.83 -25.31 -5.69
CA ILE A 76 5.17 -23.89 -5.47
C ILE A 76 5.70 -23.69 -4.05
N SER A 77 5.06 -24.28 -3.04
CA SER A 77 5.48 -24.20 -1.64
C SER A 77 6.84 -24.86 -1.37
N ARG A 78 7.27 -25.81 -2.20
CA ARG A 78 8.61 -26.41 -2.11
C ARG A 78 9.70 -25.59 -2.80
N GLN A 79 9.35 -24.90 -3.90
CA GLN A 79 10.30 -24.07 -4.65
C GLN A 79 10.45 -22.66 -4.07
N THR A 80 9.45 -22.22 -3.30
CA THR A 80 9.39 -20.91 -2.66
C THR A 80 9.32 -21.07 -1.14
N SER A 81 9.46 -19.97 -0.40
CA SER A 81 9.25 -19.97 1.05
C SER A 81 7.78 -19.73 1.43
N PHE A 82 6.84 -19.84 0.47
CA PHE A 82 5.43 -19.57 0.70
C PHE A 82 4.69 -20.80 1.22
N LYS A 83 3.76 -20.57 2.14
CA LYS A 83 2.82 -21.57 2.67
C LYS A 83 1.41 -21.23 2.24
N PHE A 84 0.65 -22.22 1.79
CA PHE A 84 -0.74 -22.01 1.38
C PHE A 84 -1.69 -22.47 2.49
N PHE A 85 -2.65 -21.62 2.84
CA PHE A 85 -3.71 -21.93 3.81
C PHE A 85 -5.07 -21.92 3.11
N TYR A 86 -5.85 -22.99 3.27
CA TYR A 86 -7.15 -23.14 2.62
C TYR A 86 -8.01 -24.17 3.35
N ASP A 87 -9.32 -23.98 3.28
CA ASP A 87 -10.29 -25.01 3.69
C ASP A 87 -10.43 -26.07 2.59
N GLN A 88 -10.67 -27.32 3.00
CA GLN A 88 -10.84 -28.42 2.07
C GLN A 88 -12.05 -28.21 1.14
N SER A 89 -13.09 -27.51 1.62
CA SER A 89 -14.28 -27.13 0.83
C SER A 89 -13.95 -26.12 -0.28
N THR A 90 -12.99 -25.23 -0.07
CA THR A 90 -12.57 -24.21 -1.02
C THR A 90 -12.04 -24.84 -2.30
N LEU A 91 -11.23 -25.89 -2.17
CA LEU A 91 -10.61 -26.56 -3.32
C LEU A 91 -11.46 -27.68 -3.94
N ARG A 92 -12.65 -27.98 -3.41
CA ARG A 92 -13.56 -28.96 -4.03
C ARG A 92 -14.02 -28.46 -5.39
N LYS A 93 -14.03 -29.36 -6.40
CA LYS A 93 -14.49 -29.10 -7.77
C LYS A 93 -13.72 -27.99 -8.52
N VAL A 94 -12.49 -27.72 -8.13
CA VAL A 94 -11.63 -26.81 -8.89
C VAL A 94 -11.12 -27.54 -10.14
N PRO A 95 -11.26 -26.94 -11.34
CA PRO A 95 -10.72 -27.54 -12.55
C PRO A 95 -9.20 -27.66 -12.48
N PRO A 96 -8.60 -28.61 -13.21
CA PRO A 96 -7.15 -28.68 -13.35
C PRO A 96 -6.62 -27.38 -13.99
N VAL A 97 -5.43 -26.98 -13.58
CA VAL A 97 -4.81 -25.73 -14.03
C VAL A 97 -3.64 -26.01 -14.97
N THR A 98 -3.45 -25.10 -15.93
CA THR A 98 -2.27 -25.09 -16.80
C THR A 98 -1.52 -23.78 -16.57
N ILE A 99 -0.24 -23.89 -16.22
CA ILE A 99 0.65 -22.76 -15.91
C ILE A 99 1.88 -22.90 -16.78
N ASP A 100 2.21 -21.85 -17.51
CA ASP A 100 3.43 -21.73 -18.29
C ASP A 100 4.01 -20.34 -18.03
N LEU A 101 4.86 -20.25 -17.01
CA LEU A 101 5.46 -19.00 -16.57
C LEU A 101 6.97 -19.13 -16.49
N LYS A 102 7.67 -18.13 -17.00
CA LYS A 102 9.12 -18.04 -16.98
C LYS A 102 9.54 -16.71 -16.40
N ASP A 103 10.37 -16.77 -15.37
CA ASP A 103 10.91 -15.59 -14.69
C ASP A 103 9.81 -14.63 -14.14
N ALA A 104 8.68 -15.20 -13.71
CA ALA A 104 7.50 -14.45 -13.26
C ALA A 104 7.48 -14.23 -11.75
N GLY A 105 6.80 -13.17 -11.29
CA GLY A 105 6.56 -12.94 -9.87
C GLY A 105 5.55 -13.93 -9.28
N ILE A 106 5.52 -14.08 -7.94
CA ILE A 106 4.48 -14.90 -7.29
C ILE A 106 3.08 -14.35 -7.58
N GLN A 107 2.92 -13.03 -7.64
CA GLN A 107 1.62 -12.41 -7.86
C GLN A 107 1.07 -12.75 -9.24
N GLU A 108 1.89 -12.66 -10.27
CA GLU A 108 1.53 -13.06 -11.64
C GLU A 108 1.14 -14.54 -11.71
N LEU A 109 1.84 -15.41 -10.99
CA LEU A 109 1.47 -16.82 -10.87
C LEU A 109 0.10 -17.01 -10.20
N LEU A 110 -0.20 -16.27 -9.14
CA LEU A 110 -1.49 -16.33 -8.44
C LEU A 110 -2.63 -15.76 -9.31
N ASP A 111 -2.36 -14.74 -10.11
CA ASP A 111 -3.32 -14.13 -11.03
C ASP A 111 -3.74 -15.12 -12.12
N VAL A 112 -2.77 -15.81 -12.74
CA VAL A 112 -3.04 -16.88 -13.73
C VAL A 112 -3.91 -18.00 -13.15
N ILE A 113 -3.67 -18.39 -11.89
CA ILE A 113 -4.49 -19.39 -11.22
C ILE A 113 -5.89 -18.83 -10.92
N THR A 114 -5.98 -17.57 -10.51
CA THR A 114 -7.24 -16.87 -10.22
C THR A 114 -8.14 -16.84 -11.44
N GLU A 115 -7.58 -16.52 -12.61
CA GLU A 115 -8.34 -16.44 -13.88
C GLU A 115 -9.00 -17.77 -14.25
N GLN A 116 -8.27 -18.89 -14.07
CA GLN A 116 -8.71 -20.24 -14.41
C GLN A 116 -9.67 -20.85 -13.38
N THR A 117 -9.48 -20.55 -12.09
CA THR A 117 -10.17 -21.26 -10.99
C THR A 117 -11.23 -20.43 -10.28
N LYS A 118 -11.23 -19.11 -10.47
CA LYS A 118 -12.02 -18.13 -9.69
C LYS A 118 -11.77 -18.23 -8.18
N LEU A 119 -10.56 -18.63 -7.80
CA LEU A 119 -10.07 -18.57 -6.44
C LEU A 119 -9.26 -17.30 -6.25
N TYR A 120 -9.39 -16.69 -5.08
CA TYR A 120 -8.68 -15.48 -4.72
C TYR A 120 -7.62 -15.78 -3.67
N PHE A 121 -6.50 -15.09 -3.78
CA PHE A 121 -5.34 -15.27 -2.92
C PHE A 121 -5.09 -14.01 -2.10
N TYR A 122 -4.87 -14.19 -0.80
CA TYR A 122 -4.51 -13.12 0.12
C TYR A 122 -3.20 -13.45 0.81
N ARG A 123 -2.21 -12.57 0.67
CA ARG A 123 -0.88 -12.80 1.22
C ARG A 123 -0.69 -12.01 2.51
N THR A 124 -0.28 -12.73 3.55
CA THR A 124 0.25 -12.18 4.80
C THR A 124 1.65 -12.75 4.99
N ASP A 125 2.68 -11.92 4.83
CA ASP A 125 4.09 -12.31 4.89
C ASP A 125 4.41 -13.48 3.93
N ASN A 126 4.70 -14.66 4.49
CA ASN A 126 5.01 -15.90 3.78
C ASN A 126 3.81 -16.85 3.69
N THR A 127 2.63 -16.46 4.17
CA THR A 127 1.42 -17.28 4.12
C THR A 127 0.44 -16.70 3.11
N ILE A 128 -0.10 -17.55 2.25
CA ILE A 128 -1.08 -17.20 1.22
C ILE A 128 -2.38 -17.94 1.53
N SER A 129 -3.40 -17.20 1.94
CA SER A 129 -4.75 -17.71 2.18
C SER A 129 -5.54 -17.78 0.87
N ILE A 130 -6.32 -18.83 0.68
CA ILE A 130 -7.12 -19.06 -0.54
C ILE A 130 -8.61 -19.00 -0.20
N SER A 131 -9.39 -18.23 -0.96
CA SER A 131 -10.83 -18.05 -0.78
C SER A 131 -11.58 -18.09 -2.11
N ARG A 132 -12.88 -18.39 -2.08
CA ARG A 132 -13.80 -18.22 -3.23
C ARG A 132 -14.42 -16.83 -3.28
N THR A 133 -14.35 -16.09 -2.18
CA THR A 133 -14.86 -14.74 -2.10
C THR A 133 -13.75 -13.78 -2.51
N PRO A 134 -14.02 -12.83 -3.42
CA PRO A 134 -13.05 -11.79 -3.75
C PRO A 134 -12.59 -11.06 -2.48
N PRO A 135 -11.31 -10.69 -2.38
CA PRO A 135 -10.84 -9.90 -1.27
C PRO A 135 -11.66 -8.61 -1.25
N VAL A 136 -12.19 -8.28 -0.08
CA VAL A 136 -12.71 -6.93 0.15
C VAL A 136 -11.47 -6.05 0.13
N ILE A 137 -11.17 -5.47 -1.03
CA ILE A 137 -10.21 -4.38 -1.10
C ILE A 137 -10.90 -3.24 -0.39
N GLN A 138 -10.72 -3.17 0.93
CA GLN A 138 -10.69 -1.88 1.60
C GLN A 138 -9.56 -1.15 0.91
N LYS A 139 -9.90 -0.38 -0.13
CA LYS A 139 -9.05 0.71 -0.56
C LYS A 139 -8.72 1.40 0.74
N ALA A 140 -7.45 1.40 1.14
CA ALA A 140 -7.00 2.28 2.20
C ALA A 140 -7.49 3.65 1.76
N ILE A 141 -8.56 4.13 2.39
CA ILE A 141 -9.10 5.43 2.09
C ILE A 141 -8.08 6.36 2.74
N THR A 142 -7.02 6.70 2.00
CA THR A 142 -6.31 7.95 2.21
C THR A 142 -7.25 9.02 1.71
N GLY A 143 -8.23 9.34 2.55
CA GLY A 143 -9.34 10.20 2.24
C GLY A 143 -10.30 10.10 3.42
N ASN A 144 -10.36 11.19 4.17
CA ASN A 144 -11.30 11.44 5.27
C ASN A 144 -12.57 10.61 5.16
N GLN A 145 -13.01 10.02 6.29
CA GLN A 145 -14.33 9.43 6.44
C GLN A 145 -15.36 10.36 5.77
N SER A 146 -15.78 10.02 4.56
CA SER A 146 -16.88 10.70 3.90
C SER A 146 -18.12 10.18 4.61
N GLN A 147 -18.46 10.82 5.71
CA GLN A 147 -19.85 10.91 6.15
C GLN A 147 -20.63 11.23 4.88
N GLN A 148 -21.51 10.33 4.44
CA GLN A 148 -22.25 10.51 3.18
C GLN A 148 -23.01 11.84 3.28
N GLU A 149 -22.47 12.88 2.66
CA GLU A 149 -23.09 14.18 2.54
C GLU A 149 -24.26 14.01 1.56
N LYS A 150 -25.48 14.10 2.09
CA LYS A 150 -26.68 14.09 1.27
C LYS A 150 -26.89 15.51 0.74
N VAL A 151 -27.03 15.65 -0.57
CA VAL A 151 -27.37 16.95 -1.17
C VAL A 151 -28.88 17.08 -1.21
N VAL A 152 -29.42 18.11 -0.58
CA VAL A 152 -30.84 18.47 -0.61
C VAL A 152 -31.00 19.67 -1.55
N THR A 153 -31.81 19.50 -2.59
CA THR A 153 -32.12 20.55 -3.56
C THR A 153 -33.61 20.86 -3.54
N GLY A 154 -33.97 22.11 -3.79
CA GLY A 154 -35.38 22.53 -3.90
C GLY A 154 -35.51 23.91 -4.52
N LYS A 155 -36.76 24.37 -4.66
CA LYS A 155 -37.09 25.70 -5.18
C LYS A 155 -38.01 26.42 -4.19
N ILE A 156 -37.76 27.70 -3.96
CA ILE A 156 -38.56 28.57 -3.09
C ILE A 156 -39.34 29.54 -3.96
N THR A 157 -40.67 29.58 -3.76
CA THR A 157 -41.59 30.50 -4.42
C THR A 157 -42.45 31.21 -3.38
N ASP A 158 -42.95 32.40 -3.72
CA ASP A 158 -43.89 33.14 -2.89
C ASP A 158 -45.35 32.66 -3.07
N GLU A 159 -46.30 33.36 -2.44
CA GLU A 159 -47.74 33.04 -2.53
C GLU A 159 -48.33 33.21 -3.94
N ALA A 160 -47.68 34.00 -4.81
CA ALA A 160 -48.07 34.21 -6.21
C ALA A 160 -47.42 33.19 -7.16
N GLY A 161 -46.44 32.41 -6.67
CA GLY A 161 -45.69 31.42 -7.45
C GLY A 161 -44.39 31.96 -8.05
N ASP A 162 -44.02 33.21 -7.75
CA ASP A 162 -42.79 33.83 -8.24
C ASP A 162 -41.57 33.34 -7.44
N PRO A 163 -40.41 33.11 -8.09
CA PRO A 163 -39.21 32.62 -7.42
C PRO A 163 -38.64 33.64 -6.44
N VAL A 164 -38.31 33.20 -5.23
CA VAL A 164 -37.72 34.05 -4.20
C VAL A 164 -36.20 33.98 -4.29
N ILE A 165 -35.58 35.10 -4.69
CA ILE A 165 -34.12 35.23 -4.86
C ILE A 165 -33.47 35.66 -3.54
N GLY A 166 -32.35 35.04 -3.16
CA GLY A 166 -31.57 35.41 -1.97
C GLY A 166 -32.21 35.04 -0.63
N ALA A 167 -33.13 34.07 -0.62
CA ALA A 167 -33.68 33.52 0.62
C ALA A 167 -32.63 32.63 1.30
N ASN A 168 -32.50 32.75 2.62
CA ASN A 168 -31.49 32.01 3.40
C ASN A 168 -32.06 30.69 3.95
N ILE A 169 -31.38 29.57 3.67
CA ILE A 169 -31.73 28.22 4.12
C ILE A 169 -30.66 27.74 5.10
N ILE A 170 -31.04 27.30 6.30
CA ILE A 170 -30.14 26.79 7.33
C ILE A 170 -30.54 25.36 7.71
N GLU A 171 -29.57 24.45 7.81
CA GLU A 171 -29.81 23.11 8.34
C GLU A 171 -30.22 23.18 9.82
N LYS A 172 -31.34 22.52 10.14
CA LYS A 172 -31.85 22.46 11.51
C LYS A 172 -30.78 21.86 12.43
N ASP A 173 -30.55 22.51 13.57
CA ASP A 173 -29.53 22.16 14.57
C ASP A 173 -28.06 22.39 14.14
N VAL A 174 -27.80 22.93 12.94
CA VAL A 174 -26.46 23.27 12.44
C VAL A 174 -26.39 24.73 11.99
N VAL A 175 -26.08 25.63 12.95
CA VAL A 175 -26.06 27.10 12.74
C VAL A 175 -25.08 27.56 11.64
N ARG A 176 -24.06 26.75 11.32
CA ARG A 176 -23.00 27.10 10.36
C ARG A 176 -23.18 26.49 8.97
N ASN A 177 -24.25 25.72 8.74
CA ASN A 177 -24.48 25.08 7.45
C ASN A 177 -25.76 25.62 6.83
N GLY A 178 -25.59 26.44 5.79
CA GLY A 178 -26.68 27.08 5.08
C GLY A 178 -26.30 27.47 3.66
N THR A 179 -27.29 27.82 2.87
CA THR A 179 -27.16 28.25 1.48
C THR A 179 -28.24 29.26 1.15
N ASP A 180 -28.05 30.07 0.12
CA ASP A 180 -29.04 31.05 -0.34
C ASP A 180 -29.61 30.62 -1.70
N THR A 181 -30.85 31.04 -2.02
CA THR A 181 -31.46 30.74 -3.33
C THR A 181 -30.86 31.56 -4.47
N ASP A 182 -30.82 30.95 -5.65
CA ASP A 182 -30.41 31.59 -6.91
C ASP A 182 -31.52 32.45 -7.54
N ILE A 183 -31.25 33.01 -8.73
CA ILE A 183 -32.15 33.91 -9.49
C ILE A 183 -33.47 33.21 -9.88
N ASP A 184 -33.45 31.88 -10.00
CA ASP A 184 -34.62 31.07 -10.34
C ASP A 184 -35.30 30.47 -9.09
N GLY A 185 -34.85 30.88 -7.89
CA GLY A 185 -35.35 30.44 -6.60
C GLY A 185 -34.84 29.06 -6.17
N ASN A 186 -33.88 28.45 -6.87
CA ASN A 186 -33.36 27.13 -6.53
C ASN A 186 -32.28 27.21 -5.45
N PHE A 187 -32.17 26.15 -4.65
CA PHE A 187 -31.11 25.99 -3.65
C PHE A 187 -30.52 24.57 -3.67
N SER A 188 -29.30 24.44 -3.16
CA SER A 188 -28.61 23.16 -2.97
C SER A 188 -27.80 23.17 -1.68
N LEU A 189 -28.25 22.44 -0.66
CA LEU A 189 -27.59 22.35 0.64
C LEU A 189 -27.03 20.94 0.86
N LYS A 190 -25.75 20.86 1.25
CA LYS A 190 -25.13 19.59 1.64
C LYS A 190 -25.37 19.35 3.13
N VAL A 191 -26.10 18.31 3.49
CA VAL A 191 -26.39 17.94 4.89
C VAL A 191 -25.69 16.63 5.25
N LYS A 192 -25.32 16.49 6.52
CA LYS A 192 -24.71 15.24 7.00
C LYS A 192 -25.81 14.20 7.25
N SER A 193 -25.59 12.97 6.81
CA SER A 193 -26.51 11.87 7.17
C SER A 193 -26.44 11.60 8.68
N ASN A 194 -27.62 11.54 9.32
CA ASN A 194 -27.80 11.11 10.72
C ASN A 194 -27.54 9.61 10.87
#